data_AF-A0A0X1TJT5-F1
#
_entry.id   AF-A0A0X1TJT5-F1
#
_cell.length_a   1.000
_cell.length_b   1.000
_cell.length_c   1.000
_cell.angle_alpha   90.00
_cell.angle_beta   90.00
_cell.angle_gamma   90.00
#
_symmetry.space_group_name_H-M   'P 1'
#
loop_
_entity.id
_entity.type
_entity.pdbx_description
1 polymer ?
#
loop_
_entity_poly.entity_id
_entity_poly.type
_entity_poly.pdbx_seq_one_letter_code
_entity_poly.pdbx_strand_id
1 'polypeptide(L)'
;MKKKLSLVLCFVLAIGLLSGCAISPEPITAETASGLWDKVFVLPLASFITLLYKLLANNLGFAIISATAIVRLVLMPLYSKSNKSMAVMQEIQPEMQRIQKKYENKKDQASQVKMQQEMMELYKKYNYNPMMGCVLPFLQMPIFLAFYQAISRHPLIKDAGAAEFFGINLGATGTIPNYVLAFIVAGLTIYSQRLMNKNMAANMNSQQNQTSNMMMKVMTYYFPFAMFSITIGTPFAFGLYFLTGQIMTIVQSLIFKRPGAKK
;
A
#
# COMPACT_ATOMS: atom_id res chain seq x y z
N MET A 1 -17.90 12.57 -18.22
CA MET A 1 -18.68 11.88 -17.14
C MET A 1 -17.84 10.89 -16.33
N LYS A 2 -17.08 9.97 -16.95
CA LYS A 2 -16.25 8.97 -16.22
C LYS A 2 -15.27 9.54 -15.16
N LYS A 3 -14.67 10.71 -15.41
CA LYS A 3 -13.76 11.37 -14.44
C LYS A 3 -14.48 12.00 -13.24
N LYS A 4 -15.66 12.59 -13.45
CA LYS A 4 -16.51 13.12 -12.36
C LYS A 4 -17.09 11.98 -11.52
N LEU A 5 -17.50 10.88 -12.17
CA LEU A 5 -17.94 9.67 -11.50
C LEU A 5 -16.81 9.02 -10.68
N SER A 6 -15.59 8.96 -11.21
CA SER A 6 -14.41 8.49 -10.46
C SER A 6 -14.05 9.37 -9.27
N LEU A 7 -14.21 10.69 -9.40
CA LEU A 7 -13.94 11.64 -8.31
C LEU A 7 -14.99 11.52 -7.20
N VAL A 8 -16.27 11.41 -7.57
CA VAL A 8 -17.38 11.18 -6.64
C VAL A 8 -17.26 9.81 -5.98
N LEU A 9 -16.86 8.76 -6.72
CA LEU A 9 -16.60 7.44 -6.16
C LEU A 9 -15.46 7.48 -5.13
N CYS A 10 -14.35 8.18 -5.42
CA CYS A 10 -13.26 8.38 -4.47
C CYS A 10 -13.69 9.17 -3.23
N PHE A 11 -14.57 10.16 -3.39
CA PHE A 11 -15.07 10.98 -2.29
C PHE A 11 -16.07 10.23 -1.40
N VAL A 12 -16.94 9.41 -2.00
CA VAL A 12 -17.86 8.51 -1.28
C VAL A 12 -17.09 7.38 -0.60
N LEU A 13 -16.05 6.84 -1.23
CA LEU A 13 -15.08 5.92 -0.60
C LEU A 13 -14.43 6.60 0.62
N ALA A 14 -13.93 7.83 0.48
CA ALA A 14 -13.30 8.59 1.56
C ALA A 14 -14.25 8.88 2.74
N ILE A 15 -15.52 9.21 2.48
CA ILE A 15 -16.53 9.43 3.52
C ILE A 15 -16.97 8.11 4.19
N GLY A 16 -17.08 7.03 3.41
CA GLY A 16 -17.32 5.68 3.94
C GLY A 16 -16.16 5.16 4.80
N LEU A 17 -14.92 5.54 4.47
CA LEU A 17 -13.71 5.22 5.24
C LEU A 17 -13.67 5.94 6.59
N LEU A 18 -14.08 7.21 6.63
CA LEU A 18 -14.06 8.03 7.86
C LEU A 18 -15.09 7.57 8.90
N SER A 19 -16.20 6.96 8.47
CA SER A 19 -17.19 6.34 9.36
C SER A 19 -16.81 4.93 9.84
N GLY A 20 -15.81 4.30 9.22
CA GLY A 20 -15.28 2.97 9.57
C GLY A 20 -14.15 2.97 10.61
N CYS A 21 -13.79 4.13 11.17
CA CYS A 21 -12.73 4.27 12.19
C CYS A 21 -13.16 3.81 13.60
N ALA A 22 -14.44 3.49 13.82
CA ALA A 22 -14.87 2.84 15.05
C ALA A 22 -14.49 1.35 15.00
N ILE A 23 -13.36 1.00 15.59
CA ILE A 23 -12.92 -0.40 15.73
C ILE A 23 -13.85 -1.07 16.75
N SER A 24 -14.91 -1.72 16.26
CA SER A 24 -15.75 -2.56 17.11
C SER A 24 -14.97 -3.80 17.55
N PRO A 25 -14.96 -4.14 18.85
CA PRO A 25 -14.29 -5.34 19.34
C PRO A 25 -15.02 -6.63 18.95
N GLU A 26 -16.29 -6.50 18.53
CA GLU A 26 -17.20 -7.58 18.18
C GLU A 26 -16.77 -8.33 16.90
N PRO A 27 -16.97 -9.66 16.84
CA PRO A 27 -16.78 -10.43 15.62
C PRO A 27 -17.64 -9.90 14.47
N ILE A 28 -17.09 -9.84 13.25
CA ILE A 28 -17.82 -9.36 12.08
C ILE A 28 -18.74 -10.46 11.53
N THR A 29 -20.05 -10.20 11.53
CA THR A 29 -21.11 -11.04 10.99
C THR A 29 -22.13 -10.17 10.25
N ALA A 30 -23.12 -10.78 9.59
CA ALA A 30 -24.18 -10.03 8.92
C ALA A 30 -25.00 -9.16 9.88
N GLU A 31 -25.07 -9.54 11.16
CA GLU A 31 -25.84 -8.86 12.21
C GLU A 31 -25.03 -7.76 12.88
N THR A 32 -23.73 -7.98 13.08
CA THR A 32 -22.83 -7.02 13.75
C THR A 32 -22.22 -5.99 12.80
N ALA A 33 -22.36 -6.18 11.48
CA ALA A 33 -21.88 -5.25 10.46
C ALA A 33 -22.60 -3.91 10.54
N SER A 34 -21.90 -2.90 11.05
CA SER A 34 -22.44 -1.56 11.29
C SER A 34 -21.92 -0.55 10.26
N GLY A 35 -22.84 0.23 9.70
CA GLY A 35 -22.51 1.25 8.69
C GLY A 35 -22.12 0.70 7.31
N LEU A 36 -21.76 1.62 6.41
CA LEU A 36 -21.44 1.32 5.01
C LEU A 36 -20.08 0.62 4.87
N TRP A 37 -19.11 0.97 5.73
CA TRP A 37 -17.77 0.39 5.71
C TRP A 37 -17.78 -1.12 5.94
N ASP A 38 -18.45 -1.56 7.02
CA ASP A 38 -18.53 -2.97 7.36
C ASP A 38 -19.24 -3.75 6.24
N LYS A 39 -20.36 -3.23 5.74
CA LYS A 39 -21.18 -3.93 4.73
C LYS A 39 -20.54 -4.02 3.34
N VAL A 40 -19.78 -3.00 2.94
CA VAL A 40 -19.20 -2.93 1.58
C VAL A 40 -17.79 -3.49 1.52
N PHE A 41 -16.98 -3.34 2.57
CA PHE A 41 -15.56 -3.72 2.54
C PHE A 41 -15.24 -4.89 3.48
N VAL A 42 -15.62 -4.79 4.76
CA VAL A 42 -15.15 -5.74 5.78
C VAL A 42 -15.87 -7.08 5.68
N LEU A 43 -17.20 -7.08 5.67
CA LEU A 43 -18.04 -8.28 5.65
C LEU A 43 -17.86 -9.10 4.37
N PRO A 44 -17.84 -8.51 3.15
CA PRO A 44 -17.57 -9.28 1.94
C PRO A 44 -16.18 -9.91 1.96
N LEU A 45 -15.17 -9.19 2.47
CA LEU A 45 -13.81 -9.71 2.59
C LEU A 45 -13.71 -10.85 3.62
N ALA A 46 -14.33 -10.71 4.79
CA ALA A 46 -14.39 -11.77 5.79
C ALA A 46 -15.14 -13.01 5.27
N SER A 47 -16.24 -12.81 4.55
CA SER A 47 -16.99 -13.87 3.89
C SER A 47 -16.15 -14.57 2.81
N PHE A 48 -15.35 -13.81 2.07
CA PHE A 48 -14.43 -14.36 1.07
C PHE A 48 -13.30 -15.17 1.71
N ILE A 49 -12.76 -14.73 2.85
CA ILE A 49 -11.80 -15.52 3.63
C ILE A 49 -12.45 -16.81 4.14
N THR A 50 -13.70 -16.75 4.62
CA THR A 50 -14.46 -17.94 5.04
C THR A 50 -14.71 -18.90 3.87
N LEU A 51 -15.01 -18.38 2.68
CA LEU A 51 -15.15 -19.20 1.47
C LEU A 51 -13.85 -19.94 1.16
N LEU A 52 -12.70 -19.23 1.14
CA LEU A 52 -11.40 -19.83 0.90
C LEU A 52 -11.00 -20.82 1.99
N TYR A 53 -11.35 -20.54 3.24
CA TYR A 53 -11.15 -21.47 4.36
C TYR A 53 -11.87 -22.81 4.10
N LYS A 54 -13.13 -22.78 3.68
CA LYS A 54 -13.88 -24.00 3.31
C LYS A 54 -13.29 -24.72 2.10
N LEU A 55 -12.86 -23.96 1.08
CA LEU A 55 -12.25 -24.52 -0.14
C LEU A 55 -10.87 -25.14 0.10
N LEU A 56 -10.11 -24.61 1.06
CA LEU A 56 -8.74 -25.02 1.37
C LEU A 56 -8.69 -25.94 2.59
N ALA A 57 -9.66 -26.85 2.70
CA ALA A 57 -9.73 -27.88 3.73
C ALA A 57 -9.61 -27.34 5.17
N ASN A 58 -10.30 -26.24 5.47
CA ASN A 58 -10.33 -25.60 6.79
C ASN A 58 -8.95 -25.08 7.26
N ASN A 59 -8.06 -24.71 6.33
CA ASN A 59 -6.80 -24.05 6.66
C ASN A 59 -6.90 -22.53 6.53
N LEU A 60 -7.00 -21.84 7.66
CA LEU A 60 -7.19 -20.40 7.69
C LEU A 60 -5.95 -19.61 7.24
N GLY A 61 -4.74 -20.11 7.48
CA GLY A 61 -3.51 -19.46 7.02
C GLY A 61 -3.44 -19.42 5.49
N PHE A 62 -3.72 -20.55 4.83
CA PHE A 62 -3.80 -20.59 3.36
C PHE A 62 -4.96 -19.77 2.81
N ALA A 63 -6.08 -19.69 3.52
CA ALA A 63 -7.19 -18.82 3.14
C ALA A 63 -6.78 -17.34 3.12
N ILE A 64 -6.08 -16.86 4.16
CA ILE A 64 -5.59 -15.47 4.23
C ILE A 64 -4.55 -15.18 3.14
N ILE A 65 -3.59 -16.09 2.94
CA ILE A 65 -2.57 -15.96 1.88
C ILE A 65 -3.25 -15.88 0.51
N SER A 66 -4.18 -16.79 0.22
CA SER A 66 -4.90 -16.83 -1.05
C SER A 66 -5.78 -15.60 -1.25
N ALA A 67 -6.51 -15.16 -0.22
CA ALA A 67 -7.33 -13.96 -0.27
C ALA A 67 -6.47 -12.73 -0.62
N THR A 68 -5.33 -12.59 0.05
CA THR A 68 -4.37 -11.50 -0.19
C THR A 68 -3.83 -11.52 -1.61
N ALA A 69 -3.41 -12.70 -2.09
CA ALA A 69 -2.88 -12.86 -3.44
C ALA A 69 -3.94 -12.53 -4.51
N ILE A 70 -5.17 -13.04 -4.36
CA ILE A 70 -6.27 -12.79 -5.30
C ILE A 70 -6.62 -11.31 -5.38
N VAL A 71 -6.79 -10.63 -4.23
CA VAL A 71 -7.06 -9.19 -4.22
C VAL A 71 -5.92 -8.41 -4.88
N ARG A 72 -4.66 -8.78 -4.62
CA ARG A 72 -3.49 -8.16 -5.27
C ARG A 72 -3.47 -8.39 -6.78
N LEU A 73 -3.91 -9.55 -7.27
CA LEU A 73 -4.00 -9.86 -8.70
C LEU A 73 -5.11 -9.07 -9.38
N VAL A 74 -6.29 -8.98 -8.76
CA VAL A 74 -7.42 -8.17 -9.28
C VAL A 74 -7.03 -6.70 -9.40
N LEU A 75 -6.26 -6.19 -8.44
CA LEU A 75 -5.77 -4.81 -8.42
C LEU A 75 -4.50 -4.58 -9.25
N MET A 76 -3.85 -5.64 -9.74
CA MET A 76 -2.61 -5.58 -10.53
C MET A 76 -2.62 -4.58 -11.70
N PRO A 77 -3.67 -4.47 -12.54
CA PRO A 77 -3.70 -3.47 -13.61
C PRO A 77 -3.60 -2.02 -13.09
N LEU A 78 -4.09 -1.77 -11.87
CA LEU A 78 -4.01 -0.46 -11.24
C LEU A 78 -2.60 -0.19 -10.69
N TYR A 79 -1.99 -1.18 -10.03
CA TYR A 79 -0.58 -1.12 -9.62
C TYR A 79 0.35 -0.86 -10.83
N SER A 80 0.11 -1.52 -11.96
CA SER A 80 0.89 -1.34 -13.20
C SER A 80 0.84 0.10 -13.73
N LYS A 81 -0.35 0.73 -13.73
CA LYS A 81 -0.50 2.14 -14.14
C LYS A 81 0.27 3.10 -13.22
N SER A 82 0.21 2.87 -11.91
CA SER A 82 0.96 3.66 -10.93
C SER A 82 2.47 3.52 -11.15
N ASN A 83 2.96 2.29 -11.36
CA ASN A 83 4.38 2.02 -11.61
C ASN A 83 4.88 2.66 -12.91
N LYS A 84 4.06 2.63 -13.98
CA LYS A 84 4.39 3.32 -15.23
C LYS A 84 4.53 4.84 -15.03
N SER A 85 3.64 5.44 -14.23
CA SER A 85 3.73 6.86 -13.88
C SER A 85 5.04 7.16 -13.13
N MET A 86 5.38 6.34 -12.15
CA MET A 86 6.64 6.47 -11.39
C MET A 86 7.89 6.34 -12.30
N ALA A 87 7.85 5.47 -13.31
CA ALA A 87 8.95 5.34 -14.27
C ALA A 87 9.14 6.61 -15.12
N VAL A 88 8.05 7.22 -15.59
CA VAL A 88 8.11 8.51 -16.32
C VAL A 88 8.60 9.63 -15.40
N MET A 89 8.17 9.64 -14.13
CA MET A 89 8.68 10.59 -13.13
C MET A 89 10.21 10.52 -12.99
N GLN A 90 10.77 9.31 -12.95
CA GLN A 90 12.22 9.10 -12.86
C GLN A 90 12.94 9.62 -14.13
N GLU A 91 12.35 9.43 -15.30
CA GLU A 91 12.89 9.90 -16.58
C GLU A 91 12.92 11.44 -16.66
N ILE A 92 11.86 12.12 -16.23
CA ILE A 92 11.77 13.59 -16.26
C ILE A 92 12.44 14.27 -15.07
N GLN A 93 12.90 13.51 -14.07
CA GLN A 93 13.51 14.03 -12.86
C GLN A 93 14.65 15.05 -13.08
N PRO A 94 15.59 14.87 -14.03
CA PRO A 94 16.61 15.89 -14.32
C PRO A 94 16.01 17.21 -14.85
N GLU A 95 14.98 17.16 -15.71
CA GLU A 95 14.31 18.38 -16.20
C GLU A 95 13.53 19.08 -15.07
N MET A 96 12.88 18.31 -14.20
CA MET A 96 12.23 18.85 -12.99
C MET A 96 13.23 19.57 -12.08
N GLN A 97 14.41 18.98 -11.87
CA GLN A 97 15.47 19.60 -11.07
C GLN A 97 15.99 20.88 -11.73
N ARG A 98 16.14 20.90 -13.06
CA ARG A 98 16.57 22.10 -13.80
C ARG A 98 15.58 23.26 -13.61
N ILE A 99 14.27 22.99 -13.70
CA ILE A 99 13.24 24.00 -13.43
C ILE A 99 13.33 24.47 -11.98
N GLN A 100 13.43 23.56 -11.00
CA GLN A 100 13.54 23.95 -9.59
C GLN A 100 14.76 24.84 -9.32
N LYS A 101 15.94 24.49 -9.86
CA LYS A 101 17.16 25.30 -9.72
C LYS A 101 17.04 26.69 -10.36
N LYS A 102 16.36 26.81 -11.50
CA LYS A 102 16.11 28.10 -12.17
C LYS A 102 15.34 29.10 -11.28
N TYR A 103 14.55 28.61 -10.33
CA TYR A 103 13.72 29.43 -9.44
C TYR A 103 14.13 29.38 -7.96
N GLU A 104 15.21 28.68 -7.59
CA GLU A 104 15.59 28.43 -6.19
C GLU A 104 15.74 29.69 -5.34
N ASN A 105 16.28 30.77 -5.93
CA ASN A 105 16.49 32.05 -5.24
C ASN A 105 15.32 33.04 -5.41
N LYS A 106 14.21 32.61 -6.02
CA LYS A 106 13.07 33.48 -6.34
C LYS A 106 11.84 33.09 -5.50
N LYS A 107 11.58 33.85 -4.45
CA LYS A 107 10.46 33.60 -3.52
C LYS A 107 9.21 34.45 -3.82
N ASP A 108 9.28 35.34 -4.81
CA ASP A 108 8.13 36.15 -5.21
C ASP A 108 7.01 35.29 -5.81
N GLN A 109 5.76 35.69 -5.56
CA GLN A 109 4.58 34.95 -5.99
C GLN A 109 4.55 34.75 -7.51
N ALA A 110 5.00 35.74 -8.29
CA ALA A 110 5.05 35.64 -9.75
C ALA A 110 6.04 34.56 -10.22
N SER A 111 7.22 34.48 -9.62
CA SER A 111 8.17 33.40 -9.90
C SER A 111 7.68 32.01 -9.50
N GLN A 112 6.97 31.88 -8.38
CA GLN A 112 6.37 30.60 -7.99
C GLN A 112 5.29 30.14 -8.98
N VAL A 113 4.45 31.07 -9.45
CA VAL A 113 3.43 30.79 -10.47
C VAL A 113 4.09 30.36 -11.78
N LYS A 114 5.15 31.06 -12.22
CA LYS A 114 5.91 30.68 -13.42
C LYS A 114 6.58 29.32 -13.27
N MET A 115 7.16 29.01 -12.12
CA MET A 115 7.72 27.69 -11.84
C MET A 115 6.66 26.59 -11.95
N GLN A 116 5.47 26.79 -11.38
CA GLN A 116 4.38 25.83 -11.48
C GLN A 116 3.90 25.65 -12.93
N GLN A 117 3.83 26.74 -13.71
CA GLN A 117 3.50 26.68 -15.14
C GLN A 117 4.51 25.87 -15.94
N GLU A 118 5.82 26.14 -15.78
CA GLU A 118 6.88 25.40 -16.47
C GLU A 118 6.88 23.91 -16.07
N MET A 119 6.63 23.60 -14.79
CA MET A 119 6.47 22.22 -14.33
C MET A 119 5.26 21.53 -14.98
N MET A 120 4.13 22.23 -15.11
CA MET A 120 2.93 21.69 -15.75
C MET A 120 3.12 21.50 -17.26
N GLU A 121 3.84 22.39 -17.93
CA GLU A 121 4.24 22.25 -19.33
C GLU A 121 5.16 21.05 -19.54
N LEU A 122 6.13 20.86 -18.65
CA LEU A 122 6.97 19.67 -18.62
C LEU A 122 6.13 18.40 -18.48
N TYR A 123 5.19 18.37 -17.52
CA TYR A 123 4.29 17.23 -17.34
C TYR A 123 3.45 16.94 -18.59
N LYS A 124 2.94 17.97 -19.27
CA LYS A 124 2.20 17.82 -20.53
C LYS A 124 3.10 17.28 -21.65
N LYS A 125 4.32 17.81 -21.79
CA LYS A 125 5.31 17.38 -22.78
C LYS A 125 5.61 15.88 -22.68
N TYR A 126 5.73 15.35 -21.47
CA TYR A 126 6.00 13.93 -21.21
C TYR A 126 4.74 13.09 -20.96
N ASN A 127 3.54 13.65 -21.14
CA ASN A 127 2.26 13.00 -20.84
C ASN A 127 2.23 12.37 -19.43
N TYR A 128 2.91 13.03 -18.48
CA TYR A 128 3.03 12.61 -17.10
C TYR A 128 1.85 13.15 -16.29
N ASN A 129 1.22 12.27 -15.49
CA ASN A 129 0.16 12.67 -14.58
C ASN A 129 0.65 12.52 -13.13
N PRO A 130 0.94 13.61 -12.41
CA PRO A 130 1.45 13.54 -11.03
C PRO A 130 0.49 12.84 -10.07
N MET A 131 -0.82 12.88 -10.34
CA MET A 131 -1.81 12.22 -9.50
C MET A 131 -1.69 10.70 -9.57
N MET A 132 -1.32 10.13 -10.72
CA MET A 132 -1.25 8.67 -10.89
C MET A 132 -0.15 8.02 -10.05
N GLY A 133 0.90 8.76 -9.68
CA GLY A 133 1.97 8.27 -8.79
C GLY A 133 1.56 8.18 -7.32
N CYS A 134 0.62 9.01 -6.86
CA CYS A 134 0.13 9.00 -5.48
C CYS A 134 -1.19 8.26 -5.27
N VAL A 135 -1.84 7.78 -6.35
CA VAL A 135 -3.05 6.95 -6.26
C VAL A 135 -2.80 5.70 -5.42
N LEU A 136 -1.61 5.10 -5.54
CA LEU A 136 -1.36 3.79 -4.96
C LEU A 136 -1.36 3.77 -3.43
N PRO A 137 -0.62 4.64 -2.73
CA PRO A 137 -0.73 4.73 -1.27
C PRO A 137 -2.16 5.05 -0.80
N PHE A 138 -2.87 5.94 -1.51
CA PHE A 138 -4.23 6.32 -1.14
C PHE A 138 -5.22 5.16 -1.26
N LEU A 139 -5.09 4.34 -2.30
CA LEU A 139 -5.91 3.13 -2.46
C LEU A 139 -5.50 2.00 -1.50
N GLN A 140 -4.22 1.94 -1.14
CA GLN A 140 -3.70 0.90 -0.25
C GLN A 140 -4.25 1.04 1.17
N MET A 141 -4.49 2.26 1.66
CA MET A 141 -5.00 2.50 3.01
C MET A 141 -6.39 1.87 3.26
N PRO A 142 -7.41 2.06 2.40
CA PRO A 142 -8.69 1.36 2.48
C PRO A 142 -8.55 -0.17 2.51
N ILE A 143 -7.73 -0.72 1.61
CA ILE A 143 -7.53 -2.16 1.51
C ILE A 143 -6.88 -2.68 2.80
N PHE A 144 -5.88 -1.97 3.30
CA PHE A 144 -5.22 -2.28 4.56
C PHE A 144 -6.21 -2.31 5.73
N LEU A 145 -7.05 -1.27 5.87
CA LEU A 145 -8.06 -1.20 6.93
C LEU A 145 -9.11 -2.31 6.80
N ALA A 146 -9.53 -2.62 5.57
CA ALA A 146 -10.50 -3.66 5.31
C ALA A 146 -9.95 -5.04 5.70
N PHE A 147 -8.71 -5.38 5.29
CA PHE A 147 -8.05 -6.61 5.71
C PHE A 147 -7.81 -6.66 7.21
N TYR A 148 -7.38 -5.55 7.82
CA TYR A 148 -7.15 -5.47 9.26
C TYR A 148 -8.41 -5.80 10.03
N GLN A 149 -9.53 -5.16 9.70
CA GLN A 149 -10.81 -5.41 10.37
C GLN A 149 -11.37 -6.79 10.03
N ALA A 150 -11.30 -7.21 8.77
CA ALA A 150 -11.85 -8.50 8.34
C ALA A 150 -11.12 -9.68 8.99
N ILE A 151 -9.79 -9.58 9.18
CA ILE A 151 -8.99 -10.62 9.86
C ILE A 151 -9.13 -10.50 11.37
N SER A 152 -8.96 -9.30 11.95
CA SER A 152 -8.90 -9.13 13.41
C SER A 152 -10.26 -9.31 14.09
N ARG A 153 -11.37 -9.05 13.37
CA ARG A 153 -12.74 -9.31 13.83
C ARG A 153 -13.30 -10.62 13.28
N HIS A 154 -12.50 -11.44 12.58
CA HIS A 154 -13.02 -12.69 12.02
C HIS A 154 -13.44 -13.65 13.15
N PRO A 155 -14.63 -14.28 13.09
CA PRO A 155 -15.05 -15.26 14.11
C PRO A 155 -14.03 -16.40 14.28
N LEU A 156 -13.51 -16.95 13.18
CA LEU A 156 -12.43 -17.96 13.21
C LEU A 156 -11.07 -17.49 13.78
N ILE A 157 -10.91 -16.21 14.10
CA ILE A 157 -9.72 -15.66 14.77
C ILE A 157 -10.05 -15.30 16.23
N LYS A 158 -11.27 -14.78 16.47
CA LYS A 158 -11.75 -14.35 17.80
C LYS A 158 -12.23 -15.52 18.67
N ASP A 159 -13.04 -16.40 18.09
CA ASP A 159 -13.71 -17.47 18.81
C ASP A 159 -12.89 -18.77 18.77
N ALA A 160 -12.13 -18.97 17.69
CA ALA A 160 -11.26 -20.13 17.56
C ALA A 160 -9.86 -19.82 18.13
N GLY A 161 -9.72 -19.99 19.45
CA GLY A 161 -8.42 -20.11 20.11
C GLY A 161 -7.52 -21.26 19.59
N ALA A 162 -7.89 -21.93 18.50
CA ALA A 162 -7.32 -23.16 17.95
C ALA A 162 -7.02 -23.12 16.44
N ALA A 163 -7.22 -21.99 15.74
CA ALA A 163 -6.82 -21.90 14.34
C ALA A 163 -5.28 -21.83 14.25
N GLU A 164 -4.64 -22.98 14.09
CA GLU A 164 -3.20 -23.09 13.96
C GLU A 164 -2.76 -23.13 12.49
N PHE A 165 -1.62 -22.51 12.22
CA PHE A 165 -0.93 -22.60 10.94
C PHE A 165 0.51 -23.00 11.21
N PHE A 166 0.87 -24.23 10.84
CA PHE A 166 2.17 -24.83 11.18
C PHE A 166 2.48 -24.79 12.68
N GLY A 167 1.48 -25.07 13.54
CA GLY A 167 1.63 -25.05 15.00
C GLY A 167 1.68 -23.63 15.61
N ILE A 168 1.43 -22.59 14.80
CA ILE A 168 1.35 -21.20 15.26
C ILE A 168 -0.11 -20.79 15.34
N ASN A 169 -0.55 -20.35 16.52
CA ASN A 169 -1.90 -19.81 16.70
C ASN A 169 -2.07 -18.49 15.91
N LEU A 170 -3.01 -18.48 14.98
CA LEU A 170 -3.28 -17.36 14.08
C LEU A 170 -3.85 -16.12 14.79
N GLY A 171 -4.51 -16.31 15.93
CA GLY A 171 -5.02 -15.24 16.80
C GLY A 171 -3.98 -14.65 17.75
N ALA A 172 -2.83 -15.31 17.92
CA ALA A 172 -1.81 -14.88 18.88
C ALA A 172 -1.17 -13.54 18.47
N THR A 173 -0.91 -12.70 19.48
CA THR A 173 -0.32 -11.37 19.34
C THR A 173 0.89 -11.27 20.28
N GLY A 174 1.96 -10.60 19.87
CA GLY A 174 3.15 -10.40 20.71
C GLY A 174 3.95 -11.66 21.06
N THR A 175 3.78 -12.77 20.32
CA THR A 175 4.55 -14.01 20.55
C THR A 175 5.83 -14.08 19.73
N ILE A 176 6.74 -15.01 20.04
CA ILE A 176 7.99 -15.23 19.27
C ILE A 176 7.72 -15.36 17.76
N PRO A 177 6.73 -16.17 17.30
CA PRO A 177 6.32 -16.19 15.90
C PRO A 177 5.98 -14.80 15.31
N ASN A 178 5.29 -13.94 16.04
CA ASN A 178 4.98 -12.57 15.56
C ASN A 178 6.25 -11.74 15.37
N TYR A 179 7.23 -11.82 16.28
CA TYR A 179 8.49 -11.11 16.15
C TYR A 179 9.29 -11.60 14.93
N VAL A 180 9.41 -12.92 14.76
CA VAL A 180 10.08 -13.52 13.59
C VAL A 180 9.42 -13.05 12.30
N LEU A 181 8.09 -13.12 12.23
CA LEU A 181 7.32 -12.66 11.08
C LEU A 181 7.51 -11.16 10.81
N ALA A 182 7.51 -10.33 11.86
CA ALA A 182 7.71 -8.89 11.75
C ALA A 182 9.10 -8.54 11.17
N PHE A 183 10.16 -9.24 11.58
CA PHE A 183 11.50 -9.07 11.01
C PHE A 183 11.55 -9.46 9.53
N ILE A 184 10.92 -10.58 9.16
CA ILE A 184 10.84 -11.01 7.76
C ILE A 184 10.10 -9.96 6.92
N VAL A 185 8.93 -9.51 7.37
CA VAL A 185 8.13 -8.49 6.68
C VAL A 185 8.90 -7.19 6.53
N ALA A 186 9.55 -6.70 7.60
CA ALA A 186 10.36 -5.48 7.55
C ALA A 186 11.55 -5.63 6.58
N GLY A 187 12.25 -6.76 6.62
CA GLY A 187 13.36 -7.07 5.71
C GLY A 187 12.93 -7.12 4.24
N LEU A 188 11.81 -7.78 3.95
CA LEU A 188 11.24 -7.83 2.59
C LEU A 188 10.76 -6.45 2.13
N THR A 189 10.23 -5.63 3.04
CA THR A 189 9.83 -4.25 2.73
C THR A 189 11.04 -3.39 2.36
N ILE A 190 12.15 -3.48 3.11
CA ILE A 190 13.40 -2.78 2.77
C ILE A 190 13.94 -3.28 1.43
N TYR A 191 13.90 -4.59 1.20
CA TYR A 191 14.34 -5.19 -0.06
C TYR A 191 13.50 -4.71 -1.25
N SER A 192 12.17 -4.73 -1.14
CA SER A 192 11.25 -4.30 -2.19
C SER A 192 11.41 -2.81 -2.50
N GLN A 193 11.58 -1.96 -1.49
CA GLN A 193 11.87 -0.54 -1.66
C GLN A 193 13.22 -0.30 -2.34
N ARG A 194 14.29 -1.01 -1.95
CA ARG A 194 15.59 -0.91 -2.63
C ARG A 194 15.51 -1.34 -4.08
N LEU A 195 14.71 -2.36 -4.40
CA LEU A 195 14.49 -2.80 -5.77
C LEU A 195 13.87 -1.71 -6.64
N MET A 196 12.93 -0.92 -6.08
CA MET A 196 12.27 0.20 -6.77
C MET A 196 13.08 1.50 -6.76
N ASN A 197 13.83 1.79 -5.69
CA ASN A 197 14.57 3.04 -5.48
C ASN A 197 15.93 3.10 -6.16
N LYS A 198 16.49 1.97 -6.63
CA LYS A 198 17.79 1.94 -7.34
C LYS A 198 17.85 2.90 -8.55
N ASN A 199 16.71 3.26 -9.14
CA ASN A 199 16.64 4.20 -10.26
C ASN A 199 16.47 5.68 -9.84
N MET A 200 16.08 5.96 -8.59
CA MET A 200 15.82 7.31 -8.10
C MET A 200 17.05 7.94 -7.42
N ALA A 201 17.91 7.12 -6.81
CA ALA A 201 19.10 7.58 -6.11
C ALA A 201 20.27 7.97 -7.03
N ALA A 202 20.31 7.47 -8.27
CA ALA A 202 21.45 7.67 -9.18
C ALA A 202 21.55 9.09 -9.78
N ASN A 203 20.48 9.90 -9.71
CA ASN A 203 20.41 11.25 -10.29
C ASN A 203 20.20 12.37 -9.24
N MET A 204 20.43 12.08 -7.96
CA MET A 204 20.38 13.10 -6.91
C MET A 204 21.78 13.62 -6.64
N ASN A 205 22.09 14.81 -7.18
CA ASN A 205 23.13 15.63 -6.57
C ASN A 205 22.70 15.96 -5.14
N SER A 206 23.65 15.86 -4.21
CA SER A 206 23.54 16.07 -2.76
C SER A 206 22.92 17.41 -2.32
N GLN A 207 22.74 18.33 -3.26
CA GLN A 207 22.08 19.63 -3.10
C GLN A 207 20.62 19.56 -3.57
N GLN A 208 19.73 18.87 -2.85
CA GLN A 208 18.29 18.88 -3.16
C GLN A 208 17.43 18.74 -1.90
N ASN A 209 16.69 19.81 -1.59
CA ASN A 209 15.48 19.94 -0.77
C ASN A 209 15.30 18.92 0.37
N GLN A 210 15.36 19.43 1.61
CA GLN A 210 15.04 18.72 2.86
C GLN A 210 13.79 17.82 2.76
N THR A 211 12.78 18.23 1.98
CA THR A 211 11.55 17.47 1.71
C THR A 211 11.79 16.14 0.98
N SER A 212 12.74 16.05 0.05
CA SER A 212 13.03 14.82 -0.71
C SER A 212 13.93 13.85 0.06
N ASN A 213 14.93 14.36 0.79
CA ASN A 213 15.77 13.55 1.67
C ASN A 213 14.98 13.00 2.87
N MET A 214 14.04 13.79 3.40
CA MET A 214 13.14 13.34 4.46
C MET A 214 12.16 12.27 3.95
N MET A 215 11.58 12.45 2.75
CA MET A 215 10.71 11.43 2.15
C MET A 215 11.42 10.10 1.94
N MET A 216 12.67 10.11 1.48
CA MET A 216 13.47 8.89 1.31
C MET A 216 13.78 8.21 2.65
N LYS A 217 14.15 8.99 3.70
CA LYS A 217 14.39 8.46 5.05
C LYS A 217 13.10 7.89 5.68
N VAL A 218 11.97 8.57 5.52
CA VAL A 218 10.67 8.11 6.01
C VAL A 218 10.27 6.80 5.33
N MET A 219 10.39 6.72 4.00
CA MET A 219 10.08 5.47 3.29
C MET A 219 11.02 4.34 3.68
N THR A 220 12.33 4.60 3.75
CA THR A 220 13.35 3.55 3.93
C THR A 220 13.41 3.01 5.37
N TYR A 221 13.13 3.83 6.37
CA TYR A 221 13.33 3.47 7.77
C TYR A 221 12.03 3.49 8.59
N TYR A 222 11.24 4.57 8.51
CA TYR A 222 10.01 4.67 9.29
C TYR A 222 8.95 3.68 8.85
N PHE A 223 8.78 3.47 7.55
CA PHE A 223 7.74 2.56 7.06
C PHE A 223 7.98 1.09 7.45
N PRO A 224 9.18 0.50 7.26
CA PRO A 224 9.48 -0.84 7.77
C PRO A 224 9.35 -0.96 9.29
N PHE A 225 9.74 0.08 10.04
CA PHE A 225 9.56 0.11 11.49
C PHE A 225 8.08 0.11 11.88
N ALA A 226 7.24 0.93 11.24
CA ALA A 226 5.80 0.92 11.47
C ALA A 226 5.18 -0.44 11.13
N MET A 227 5.58 -1.07 10.02
CA MET A 227 5.14 -2.43 9.67
C MET A 227 5.56 -3.46 10.71
N PHE A 228 6.77 -3.35 11.26
CA PHE A 228 7.24 -4.20 12.36
C PHE A 228 6.33 -4.04 13.58
N SER A 229 6.11 -2.80 14.04
CA SER A 229 5.27 -2.50 15.21
C SER A 229 3.82 -2.98 15.04
N ILE A 230 3.24 -2.81 13.85
CA ILE A 230 1.88 -3.27 13.58
C ILE A 230 1.82 -4.80 13.57
N THR A 231 2.81 -5.49 13.00
CA THR A 231 2.83 -6.96 12.92
C THR A 231 2.93 -7.61 14.31
N ILE A 232 3.66 -7.00 15.24
CA ILE A 232 3.74 -7.50 16.63
C ILE A 232 2.49 -7.16 17.45
N GLY A 233 1.82 -6.04 17.15
CA GLY A 233 0.64 -5.55 17.87
C GLY A 233 -0.70 -6.06 17.32
N THR A 234 -0.68 -6.97 16.35
CA THR A 234 -1.89 -7.56 15.72
C THR A 234 -1.80 -9.08 15.70
N PRO A 235 -2.94 -9.78 15.48
CA PRO A 235 -2.94 -11.23 15.35
C PRO A 235 -1.96 -11.72 14.28
N PHE A 236 -1.33 -12.88 14.51
CA PHE A 236 -0.37 -13.48 13.57
C PHE A 236 -0.94 -13.64 12.16
N ALA A 237 -2.24 -13.94 12.05
CA ALA A 237 -3.02 -13.93 10.82
C ALA A 237 -2.84 -12.65 9.97
N PHE A 238 -2.79 -11.48 10.61
CA PHE A 238 -2.60 -10.22 9.92
C PHE A 238 -1.17 -10.04 9.39
N GLY A 239 -0.18 -10.59 10.11
CA GLY A 239 1.19 -10.67 9.61
C GLY A 239 1.32 -11.50 8.34
N LEU A 240 0.53 -12.57 8.17
CA LEU A 240 0.51 -13.38 6.94
C LEU A 240 0.01 -12.57 5.73
N TYR A 241 -0.97 -11.68 5.95
CA TYR A 241 -1.40 -10.72 4.94
C TYR A 241 -0.25 -9.80 4.52
N PHE A 242 0.50 -9.24 5.48
CA PHE A 242 1.65 -8.40 5.15
C PHE A 242 2.74 -9.15 4.41
N LEU A 243 3.10 -10.35 4.86
CA LEU A 243 4.11 -11.19 4.23
C LEU A 243 3.75 -11.49 2.77
N THR A 244 2.53 -11.94 2.54
CA THR A 244 2.02 -12.24 1.19
C THR A 244 2.02 -10.97 0.33
N GLY A 245 1.57 -9.84 0.89
CA GLY A 245 1.59 -8.55 0.20
C GLY A 245 3.00 -8.10 -0.22
N GLN A 246 4.02 -8.34 0.61
CA GLN A 246 5.42 -8.03 0.28
C GLN A 246 5.96 -8.95 -0.80
N ILE A 247 5.69 -10.25 -0.71
CA ILE A 247 6.06 -11.22 -1.76
C ILE A 247 5.44 -10.81 -3.10
N MET A 248 4.14 -10.50 -3.13
CA MET A 248 3.46 -10.04 -4.33
C MET A 248 4.05 -8.74 -4.88
N THR A 249 4.44 -7.81 -4.01
CA THR A 249 5.07 -6.55 -4.42
C THR A 249 6.44 -6.79 -5.06
N ILE A 250 7.23 -7.71 -4.52
CA ILE A 250 8.53 -8.10 -5.09
C ILE A 250 8.30 -8.79 -6.45
N VAL A 251 7.40 -9.77 -6.53
CA VAL A 251 7.05 -10.46 -7.78
C VAL A 251 6.61 -9.46 -8.84
N GLN A 252 5.71 -8.53 -8.50
CA GLN A 252 5.29 -7.45 -9.40
C GLN A 252 6.47 -6.58 -9.83
N SER A 253 7.36 -6.20 -8.91
CA SER A 253 8.54 -5.39 -9.24
C SER A 253 9.50 -6.11 -10.18
N LEU A 254 9.60 -7.43 -10.07
CA LEU A 254 10.41 -8.25 -10.97
C LEU A 254 9.76 -8.42 -12.34
N ILE A 255 8.44 -8.59 -12.42
CA ILE A 255 7.69 -8.68 -13.68
C ILE A 255 7.68 -7.33 -14.41
N PHE A 256 7.48 -6.23 -13.69
CA PHE A 256 7.40 -4.87 -14.26
C PHE A 256 8.75 -4.18 -14.39
N LYS A 257 9.86 -4.82 -14.01
CA LYS A 257 11.21 -4.36 -14.38
C LYS A 257 11.28 -4.34 -15.90
N ARG A 258 11.16 -3.15 -16.47
CA ARG A 258 11.46 -2.93 -17.89
C ARG A 258 12.91 -3.36 -18.12
N PRO A 259 13.20 -4.24 -19.09
CA PRO A 259 14.52 -4.32 -19.70
C PRO A 259 14.91 -2.88 -20.04
N GLY A 260 16.13 -2.50 -19.67
CA GLY A 260 16.56 -1.10 -19.56
C GLY A 260 16.03 -0.20 -20.67
N ALA A 261 15.72 1.04 -20.27
CA ALA A 261 15.89 2.16 -21.19
C ALA A 261 17.20 1.90 -21.94
N LYS A 262 17.09 1.73 -23.27
CA LYS A 262 18.25 1.58 -24.14
C LYS A 262 19.22 2.72 -23.79
N LYS A 263 20.49 2.34 -23.63
CA LYS A 263 21.64 3.24 -23.52
C LYS A 263 21.57 4.36 -24.54
#